data_AF-D0GK43-F1
#
_entry.id   AF-D0GK43-F1
#
_cell.length_a   1.000
_cell.length_b   1.000
_cell.length_c   1.000
_cell.angle_alpha   90.00
_cell.angle_beta   90.00
_cell.angle_gamma   90.00
#
_symmetry.space_group_name_H-M   'P 1'
#
loop_
_entity.id
_entity.type
_entity.pdbx_description
1 polymer ?
#
loop_
_entity_poly.entity_id
_entity_poly.type
_entity_poly.pdbx_seq_one_letter_code
_entity_poly.pdbx_strand_id
1 'polypeptide(L)'
;MYNGSDISFDSEGKLRVEGVDVQTTGHVYLRGKQGVEVLPGVENSLREEEHKISGLKGSISVSRGGVSAGVGYGKSSDKIKEVTKEIIANKLQAAGNVDIKSEEGDIDFGPTNGSIGGKLTYTGKDINILDMQSERVMDRETESSYVGVGVNFGVPAISAAQQIWEAGKGLTKARHKEDYINAGFGAFNAGMGAVSALGGNVLASSVSLNYNKSQNSYHREERMSVGSRLHVKGGVEYNGKNLHTVNLNMLNEGDTVYNITGNIIKEAGKSTIKENSDGKSFGLSVSHDTFDSAGKIQNVLKPSNGTVTAGIGRGKSESQGEYYSHNQDITKGTTYYNNSPDVKIRGVDVQTGGIAGKVASLTVESVQDRTDGKSSGYNISYGIGIGEHAVMRNGTKEMADGLHTTNIGVGYSRGKHTERTTNAIGGFTAEHGVLDVIGKTVQTGSVIGGGFTLNTGTYEKNDLEDVNKRKNVGINLTFTPGVTDVYRNGKLTPDSVGGVLVGTRIDYSKDDYVAKVKATIGNSVNMTVAGKKADLSGVNRDTSNMVDVLKDRKINPVSIDLGTEYWATNYGREKTKGDFAKAGNKIERVVEIIKAVSENEGKDIGLYYRDRLDFEAERDRKERSGE
;
A
#
# COMPACT_ATOMS: atom_id res chain seq x y z
N MET A 1 -15.11 -35.39 6.37
CA MET A 1 -14.12 -35.97 5.43
C MET A 1 -13.90 -34.92 4.37
N TYR A 2 -12.66 -34.45 4.21
CA TYR A 2 -12.28 -33.52 3.17
C TYR A 2 -12.34 -34.25 1.80
N ASN A 3 -12.47 -33.52 0.69
CA ASN A 3 -12.32 -34.16 -0.63
C ASN A 3 -10.91 -34.75 -0.73
N GLY A 4 -10.78 -36.08 -0.74
CA GLY A 4 -9.50 -36.77 -0.93
C GLY A 4 -8.76 -37.21 0.34
N SER A 5 -9.41 -37.30 1.51
CA SER A 5 -8.79 -37.89 2.70
C SER A 5 -8.42 -39.37 2.49
N ASP A 6 -7.13 -39.75 2.54
CA ASP A 6 -6.69 -41.14 2.31
C ASP A 6 -5.41 -41.50 3.09
N ILE A 7 -5.24 -42.80 3.36
CA ILE A 7 -3.99 -43.41 3.85
C ILE A 7 -3.61 -44.52 2.88
N SER A 8 -2.49 -44.36 2.19
CA SER A 8 -2.06 -45.29 1.15
C SER A 8 -0.56 -45.58 1.21
N PHE A 9 -0.17 -46.69 0.58
CA PHE A 9 1.21 -46.99 0.24
C PHE A 9 1.38 -46.95 -1.27
N ASP A 10 2.45 -46.32 -1.75
CA ASP A 10 2.82 -46.45 -3.15
C ASP A 10 3.50 -47.80 -3.45
N SER A 11 3.77 -48.06 -4.73
CA SER A 11 4.42 -49.30 -5.19
C SER A 11 5.83 -49.51 -4.65
N GLU A 12 6.47 -48.45 -4.15
CA GLU A 12 7.84 -48.48 -3.61
C GLU A 12 7.82 -48.66 -2.08
N GLY A 13 6.67 -48.47 -1.44
CA GLY A 13 6.48 -48.63 0.00
C GLY A 13 6.62 -47.31 0.77
N LYS A 14 6.41 -46.16 0.13
CA LYS A 14 6.22 -44.86 0.80
C LYS A 14 4.82 -44.80 1.39
N LEU A 15 4.71 -44.43 2.66
CA LEU A 15 3.42 -44.18 3.33
C LEU A 15 2.97 -42.75 3.04
N ARG A 16 1.75 -42.57 2.52
CA ARG A 16 1.11 -41.26 2.34
C ARG A 16 -0.15 -41.17 3.20
N VAL A 17 -0.24 -40.11 4.00
CA VAL A 17 -1.38 -39.76 4.85
C VAL A 17 -1.84 -38.36 4.46
N GLU A 18 -3.00 -38.22 3.81
CA GLU A 18 -3.44 -36.95 3.24
C GLU A 18 -4.80 -36.52 3.78
N GLY A 19 -4.89 -35.32 4.34
CA GLY A 19 -6.14 -34.77 4.86
C GLY A 19 -6.82 -35.64 5.92
N VAL A 20 -6.03 -36.35 6.74
CA VAL A 20 -6.53 -37.26 7.78
C VAL A 20 -6.27 -36.68 9.16
N ASP A 21 -7.35 -36.61 9.95
CA ASP A 21 -7.28 -36.31 11.36
C ASP A 21 -7.04 -37.59 12.18
N VAL A 22 -5.98 -37.60 12.97
CA VAL A 22 -5.65 -38.67 13.91
C VAL A 22 -5.95 -38.21 15.33
N GLN A 23 -6.87 -38.89 16.01
CA GLN A 23 -7.19 -38.64 17.42
C GLN A 23 -7.21 -39.98 18.16
N THR A 24 -6.29 -40.18 19.09
CA THR A 24 -6.15 -41.45 19.81
C THR A 24 -5.68 -41.24 21.25
N THR A 25 -6.11 -42.14 22.14
CA THR A 25 -5.59 -42.24 23.51
C THR A 25 -4.31 -43.08 23.58
N GLY A 26 -3.92 -43.73 22.48
CA GLY A 26 -2.76 -44.60 22.40
C GLY A 26 -1.56 -43.95 21.71
N HIS A 27 -0.64 -44.81 21.29
CA HIS A 27 0.51 -44.44 20.47
C HIS A 27 0.11 -44.35 18.99
N VAL A 28 0.78 -43.49 18.24
CA VAL A 28 0.66 -43.39 16.78
C VAL A 28 1.98 -43.82 16.14
N TYR A 29 1.91 -44.76 15.20
CA TYR A 29 3.07 -45.23 14.45
C TYR A 29 2.82 -45.04 12.96
N LEU A 30 3.56 -44.12 12.32
CA LEU A 30 3.55 -43.94 10.88
C LEU A 30 4.88 -44.46 10.34
N ARG A 31 4.84 -45.58 9.60
CA ARG A 31 6.04 -46.23 9.09
C ARG A 31 5.94 -46.50 7.60
N GLY A 32 6.95 -46.06 6.85
CA GLY A 32 7.15 -46.40 5.45
C GLY A 32 8.57 -46.90 5.19
N LYS A 33 8.74 -47.71 4.15
CA LYS A 33 10.06 -48.22 3.77
C LYS A 33 10.87 -47.14 3.02
N GLN A 34 10.26 -46.56 1.98
CA GLN A 34 10.89 -45.57 1.10
C GLN A 34 10.52 -44.12 1.44
N GLY A 35 9.77 -43.89 2.52
CA GLY A 35 9.43 -42.55 2.98
C GLY A 35 8.11 -42.50 3.75
N VAL A 36 7.87 -41.38 4.41
CA VAL A 36 6.56 -41.03 5.01
C VAL A 36 6.19 -39.62 4.60
N GLU A 37 4.98 -39.44 4.08
CA GLU A 37 4.46 -38.15 3.65
C GLU A 37 3.11 -37.89 4.33
N VAL A 38 3.04 -36.81 5.10
CA VAL A 38 1.83 -36.36 5.79
C VAL A 38 1.40 -35.05 5.17
N LEU A 39 0.31 -35.04 4.40
CA LEU A 39 -0.18 -33.88 3.66
C LEU A 39 -1.48 -33.36 4.29
N PRO A 40 -1.69 -32.04 4.34
CA PRO A 40 -2.93 -31.46 4.83
C PRO A 40 -4.09 -31.73 3.86
N GLY A 41 -5.32 -31.45 4.30
CA GLY A 41 -6.47 -31.37 3.42
C GLY A 41 -6.40 -30.12 2.54
N VAL A 42 -7.05 -30.17 1.37
CA VAL A 42 -7.17 -29.02 0.47
C VAL A 42 -8.63 -28.81 0.09
N GLU A 43 -9.14 -27.61 0.34
CA GLU A 43 -10.47 -27.19 -0.11
C GLU A 43 -10.35 -26.18 -1.24
N ASN A 44 -11.07 -26.42 -2.33
CA ASN A 44 -11.14 -25.50 -3.45
C ASN A 44 -12.54 -24.90 -3.51
N SER A 45 -12.62 -23.59 -3.68
CA SER A 45 -13.90 -22.89 -3.88
C SER A 45 -13.80 -21.90 -5.04
N LEU A 46 -14.95 -21.70 -5.68
CA LEU A 46 -15.15 -20.70 -6.72
C LEU A 46 -16.38 -19.89 -6.33
N ARG A 47 -16.22 -18.57 -6.26
CA ARG A 47 -17.30 -17.62 -6.04
C ARG A 47 -17.38 -16.67 -7.21
N GLU A 48 -18.56 -16.61 -7.84
CA GLU A 48 -18.87 -15.64 -8.89
C GLU A 48 -20.11 -14.86 -8.49
N GLU A 49 -20.00 -13.54 -8.39
CA GLU A 49 -21.07 -12.64 -8.01
C GLU A 49 -21.17 -11.46 -8.97
N GLU A 50 -22.40 -11.05 -9.30
CA GLU A 50 -22.67 -9.83 -10.03
C GLU A 50 -23.76 -9.04 -9.31
N HIS A 51 -23.40 -7.85 -8.80
CA HIS A 51 -24.30 -6.94 -8.13
C HIS A 51 -24.61 -5.76 -9.04
N LYS A 52 -25.88 -5.61 -9.43
CA LYS A 52 -26.37 -4.48 -10.23
C LYS A 52 -27.24 -3.58 -9.39
N ILE A 53 -26.80 -2.34 -9.21
CA ILE A 53 -27.56 -1.31 -8.50
C ILE A 53 -27.90 -0.21 -9.49
N SER A 54 -29.17 0.18 -9.52
CA SER A 54 -29.61 1.34 -10.28
C SER A 54 -30.63 2.11 -9.46
N GLY A 55 -30.50 3.43 -9.40
CA GLY A 55 -31.40 4.22 -8.57
C GLY A 55 -31.02 5.69 -8.47
N LEU A 56 -31.88 6.42 -7.77
CA LEU A 56 -31.71 7.83 -7.47
C LEU A 56 -30.59 8.00 -6.44
N LYS A 57 -29.64 8.88 -6.75
CA LYS A 57 -28.60 9.34 -5.84
C LYS A 57 -28.81 10.84 -5.60
N GLY A 58 -29.09 11.20 -4.36
CA GLY A 58 -29.11 12.58 -3.91
C GLY A 58 -27.84 12.88 -3.13
N SER A 59 -27.23 14.03 -3.35
CA SER A 59 -26.12 14.52 -2.53
C SER A 59 -26.35 15.98 -2.18
N ILE A 60 -26.10 16.33 -0.92
CA ILE A 60 -26.01 17.71 -0.47
C ILE A 60 -24.65 17.85 0.16
N SER A 61 -23.87 18.82 -0.30
CA SER A 61 -22.57 19.12 0.31
C SER A 61 -22.51 20.60 0.68
N VAL A 62 -22.04 20.87 1.89
CA VAL A 62 -21.87 22.23 2.42
C VAL A 62 -20.39 22.48 2.52
N SER A 63 -19.91 23.54 1.86
CA SER A 63 -18.51 23.95 1.87
C SER A 63 -18.39 25.42 2.27
N ARG A 64 -17.16 25.86 2.60
CA ARG A 64 -16.85 27.27 2.92
C ARG A 64 -17.23 28.26 1.80
N GLY A 65 -17.41 27.77 0.56
CA GLY A 65 -17.80 28.57 -0.60
C GLY A 65 -19.29 28.48 -0.99
N GLY A 66 -20.12 27.74 -0.25
CA GLY A 66 -21.55 27.61 -0.53
C GLY A 66 -22.15 26.22 -0.29
N VAL A 67 -23.46 26.11 -0.54
CA VAL A 67 -24.24 24.87 -0.48
C VAL A 67 -24.44 24.34 -1.89
N SER A 68 -24.12 23.07 -2.13
CA SER A 68 -24.45 22.39 -3.36
C SER A 68 -25.42 21.24 -3.12
N ALA A 69 -26.39 21.10 -4.00
CA ALA A 69 -27.35 20.01 -3.98
C ALA A 69 -27.42 19.38 -5.38
N GLY A 70 -27.36 18.05 -5.43
CA GLY A 70 -27.40 17.28 -6.65
C GLY A 70 -28.40 16.14 -6.55
N VAL A 71 -29.14 15.92 -7.62
CA VAL A 71 -29.95 14.73 -7.83
C VAL A 71 -29.56 14.12 -9.16
N GLY A 72 -29.33 12.83 -9.16
CA GLY A 72 -29.04 12.11 -10.39
C GLY A 72 -29.40 10.65 -10.29
N TYR A 73 -29.38 10.02 -11.46
CA TYR A 73 -29.59 8.61 -11.60
C TYR A 73 -28.24 7.93 -11.82
N GLY A 74 -27.91 6.98 -10.95
CA GLY A 74 -26.70 6.18 -11.05
C GLY A 74 -27.02 4.75 -11.44
N LYS A 75 -26.20 4.16 -12.30
CA LYS A 75 -26.10 2.70 -12.47
C LYS A 75 -24.70 2.26 -12.07
N SER A 76 -24.61 1.18 -11.32
CA SER A 76 -23.35 0.50 -11.05
C SER A 76 -23.51 -1.00 -11.22
N SER A 77 -22.51 -1.63 -11.82
CA SER A 77 -22.35 -3.07 -11.86
C SER A 77 -21.03 -3.40 -11.19
N ASP A 78 -21.04 -4.39 -10.31
CA ASP A 78 -19.85 -4.88 -9.63
C ASP A 78 -19.80 -6.39 -9.81
N LYS A 79 -18.80 -6.86 -10.55
CA LYS A 79 -18.56 -8.27 -10.83
C LYS A 79 -17.36 -8.73 -10.04
N ILE A 80 -17.50 -9.81 -9.30
CA ILE A 80 -16.43 -10.40 -8.50
C ILE A 80 -16.31 -11.86 -8.90
N LYS A 81 -15.09 -12.27 -9.24
CA LYS A 81 -14.70 -13.67 -9.38
C LYS A 81 -13.58 -13.95 -8.41
N GLU A 82 -13.77 -14.93 -7.55
CA GLU A 82 -12.81 -15.33 -6.54
C GLU A 82 -12.60 -16.84 -6.62
N VAL A 83 -11.34 -17.25 -6.75
CA VAL A 83 -10.91 -18.64 -6.68
C VAL A 83 -10.04 -18.77 -5.45
N THR A 84 -10.41 -19.69 -4.56
CA THR A 84 -9.66 -19.95 -3.33
C THR A 84 -9.27 -21.41 -3.26
N LYS A 85 -8.01 -21.66 -2.92
CA LYS A 85 -7.47 -22.94 -2.52
C LYS A 85 -7.02 -22.80 -1.06
N GLU A 86 -7.77 -23.38 -0.16
CA GLU A 86 -7.50 -23.32 1.27
C GLU A 86 -6.80 -24.60 1.72
N ILE A 87 -5.68 -24.44 2.42
CA ILE A 87 -4.97 -25.54 3.08
C ILE A 87 -5.54 -25.74 4.46
N ILE A 88 -5.98 -26.96 4.74
CA ILE A 88 -6.54 -27.33 6.02
C ILE A 88 -5.56 -28.26 6.73
N ALA A 89 -4.84 -27.71 7.70
CA ALA A 89 -3.87 -28.46 8.48
C ALA A 89 -4.51 -29.70 9.11
N ASN A 90 -3.80 -30.83 9.06
CA ASN A 90 -4.25 -32.07 9.70
C ASN A 90 -4.37 -31.88 11.20
N LYS A 91 -5.22 -32.68 11.85
CA LYS A 91 -5.25 -32.77 13.30
C LYS A 91 -4.51 -34.00 13.80
N LEU A 92 -3.54 -33.83 14.70
CA LEU A 92 -2.83 -34.93 15.35
C LEU A 92 -2.95 -34.82 16.88
N GLN A 93 -3.83 -35.61 17.47
CA GLN A 93 -3.99 -35.71 18.92
C GLN A 93 -3.67 -37.14 19.37
N ALA A 94 -2.60 -37.30 20.12
CA ALA A 94 -2.19 -38.58 20.68
C ALA A 94 -1.90 -38.41 22.17
N ALA A 95 -2.51 -39.21 23.04
CA ALA A 95 -2.13 -39.21 24.46
C ALA A 95 -0.79 -39.94 24.69
N GLY A 96 -0.44 -40.90 23.83
CA GLY A 96 0.84 -41.60 23.84
C GLY A 96 1.92 -40.94 22.97
N ASN A 97 2.94 -41.73 22.65
CA ASN A 97 4.02 -41.34 21.74
C ASN A 97 3.54 -41.28 20.27
N VAL A 98 4.23 -40.48 19.48
CA VAL A 98 4.11 -40.47 18.02
C VAL A 98 5.47 -40.76 17.41
N ASP A 99 5.56 -41.84 16.65
CA ASP A 99 6.77 -42.22 15.94
C ASP A 99 6.52 -42.19 14.42
N ILE A 100 7.26 -41.32 13.73
CA ILE A 100 7.22 -41.17 12.27
C ILE A 100 8.55 -41.68 11.73
N LYS A 101 8.50 -42.78 10.99
CA LYS A 101 9.69 -43.53 10.60
C LYS A 101 9.70 -43.89 9.11
N SER A 102 10.76 -43.47 8.45
CA SER A 102 11.18 -43.98 7.15
C SER A 102 12.45 -44.83 7.33
N GLU A 103 12.52 -46.00 6.68
CA GLU A 103 13.69 -46.87 6.76
C GLU A 103 14.84 -46.40 5.88
N GLU A 104 14.53 -46.03 4.63
CA GLU A 104 15.54 -45.70 3.61
C GLU A 104 15.33 -44.30 2.99
N GLY A 105 14.12 -43.74 3.07
CA GLY A 105 13.76 -42.46 2.45
C GLY A 105 13.50 -41.31 3.43
N ASP A 106 12.88 -40.27 2.91
CA ASP A 106 12.67 -39.00 3.62
C ASP A 106 11.34 -38.96 4.38
N ILE A 107 11.21 -38.00 5.30
CA ILE A 107 9.95 -37.67 5.96
C ILE A 107 9.53 -36.29 5.49
N ASP A 108 8.38 -36.20 4.83
CA ASP A 108 7.75 -34.94 4.43
C ASP A 108 6.48 -34.73 5.28
N PHE A 109 6.55 -33.80 6.21
CA PHE A 109 5.49 -33.53 7.18
C PHE A 109 4.90 -32.14 6.94
N GLY A 110 3.77 -32.11 6.26
CA GLY A 110 3.01 -30.90 5.97
C GLY A 110 2.23 -30.36 7.18
N PRO A 111 1.49 -29.26 6.96
CA PRO A 111 0.78 -28.54 8.02
C PRO A 111 -0.09 -29.44 8.88
N THR A 112 0.26 -29.50 10.17
CA THR A 112 -0.45 -30.30 11.17
C THR A 112 -0.55 -29.53 12.49
N ASN A 113 -1.75 -29.51 13.05
CA ASN A 113 -2.07 -28.95 14.35
C ASN A 113 -2.34 -30.07 15.35
N GLY A 114 -1.63 -30.08 16.47
CA GLY A 114 -1.66 -31.26 17.32
C GLY A 114 -1.14 -31.11 18.74
N SER A 115 -1.58 -32.05 19.58
CA SER A 115 -1.08 -32.23 20.94
C SER A 115 -0.67 -33.69 21.13
N ILE A 116 0.55 -33.89 21.60
CA ILE A 116 1.15 -35.20 21.82
C ILE A 116 1.50 -35.31 23.30
N GLY A 117 0.87 -36.25 24.00
CA GLY A 117 1.06 -36.48 25.43
C GLY A 117 2.35 -37.21 25.76
N GLY A 118 2.86 -38.02 24.82
CA GLY A 118 4.15 -38.68 24.92
C GLY A 118 5.27 -37.96 24.17
N LYS A 119 6.28 -38.73 23.76
CA LYS A 119 7.41 -38.27 22.95
C LYS A 119 7.05 -38.26 21.45
N LEU A 120 7.57 -37.29 20.71
CA LEU A 120 7.51 -37.22 19.25
C LEU A 120 8.87 -37.57 18.64
N THR A 121 8.93 -38.63 17.84
CA THR A 121 10.17 -39.09 17.20
C THR A 121 10.05 -39.03 15.68
N TYR A 122 11.01 -38.40 15.03
CA TYR A 122 11.20 -38.46 13.58
C TYR A 122 12.45 -39.28 13.27
N THR A 123 12.34 -40.30 12.43
CA THR A 123 13.48 -41.11 11.97
C THR A 123 13.42 -41.30 10.47
N GLY A 124 14.33 -40.69 9.73
CA GLY A 124 14.40 -40.78 8.28
C GLY A 124 15.74 -40.28 7.74
N LYS A 125 15.93 -40.35 6.42
CA LYS A 125 17.14 -39.83 5.79
C LYS A 125 17.19 -38.31 5.89
N ASP A 126 16.25 -37.62 5.25
CA ASP A 126 16.02 -36.18 5.43
C ASP A 126 14.64 -35.94 6.05
N ILE A 127 14.54 -35.01 7.00
CA ILE A 127 13.30 -34.70 7.73
C ILE A 127 12.86 -33.29 7.36
N ASN A 128 11.75 -33.18 6.65
CA ASN A 128 11.19 -31.92 6.14
C ASN A 128 9.83 -31.67 6.81
N ILE A 129 9.75 -30.67 7.69
CA ILE A 129 8.49 -30.19 8.27
C ILE A 129 8.12 -28.90 7.55
N LEU A 130 7.28 -28.99 6.53
CA LEU A 130 7.09 -27.92 5.56
C LEU A 130 5.73 -27.24 5.73
N ASP A 131 5.71 -25.96 5.36
CA ASP A 131 4.47 -25.22 5.19
C ASP A 131 3.82 -25.56 3.84
N MET A 132 2.57 -25.14 3.68
CA MET A 132 1.92 -25.10 2.38
C MET A 132 1.19 -23.77 2.21
N GLN A 133 0.90 -23.40 0.96
CA GLN A 133 0.30 -22.10 0.67
C GLN A 133 -1.18 -22.23 0.34
N SER A 134 -2.02 -21.56 1.14
CA SER A 134 -3.39 -21.24 0.73
C SER A 134 -3.33 -20.13 -0.30
N GLU A 135 -4.06 -20.28 -1.38
CA GLU A 135 -4.05 -19.33 -2.49
C GLU A 135 -5.43 -18.69 -2.64
N ARG A 136 -5.46 -17.38 -2.88
CA ARG A 136 -6.68 -16.67 -3.27
C ARG A 136 -6.39 -15.76 -4.46
N VAL A 137 -7.17 -15.90 -5.51
CA VAL A 137 -7.14 -15.02 -6.67
C VAL A 137 -8.49 -14.33 -6.78
N MET A 138 -8.50 -13.01 -6.75
CA MET A 138 -9.70 -12.19 -6.84
C MET A 138 -9.59 -11.24 -8.03
N ASP A 139 -10.54 -11.34 -8.95
CA ASP A 139 -10.79 -10.39 -10.01
C ASP A 139 -12.07 -9.64 -9.71
N ARG A 140 -12.00 -8.31 -9.73
CA ARG A 140 -13.16 -7.43 -9.56
C ARG A 140 -13.22 -6.40 -10.67
N GLU A 141 -14.37 -6.31 -11.31
CA GLU A 141 -14.68 -5.26 -12.28
C GLU A 141 -15.85 -4.43 -11.78
N THR A 142 -15.60 -3.15 -11.55
CA THR A 142 -16.63 -2.19 -11.16
C THR A 142 -16.86 -1.20 -12.30
N GLU A 143 -18.07 -1.19 -12.82
CA GLU A 143 -18.55 -0.18 -13.76
C GLU A 143 -19.53 0.74 -13.07
N SER A 144 -19.35 2.04 -13.22
CA SER A 144 -20.30 3.03 -12.71
C SER A 144 -20.63 4.05 -13.78
N SER A 145 -21.88 4.47 -13.82
CA SER A 145 -22.33 5.59 -14.63
C SER A 145 -23.30 6.43 -13.82
N TYR A 146 -23.23 7.74 -14.01
CA TYR A 146 -24.06 8.71 -13.31
C TYR A 146 -24.47 9.79 -14.30
N VAL A 147 -25.76 10.15 -14.28
CA VAL A 147 -26.28 11.35 -14.93
C VAL A 147 -27.04 12.13 -13.86
N GLY A 148 -26.73 13.39 -13.64
CA GLY A 148 -27.46 14.19 -12.67
C GLY A 148 -27.37 15.69 -12.89
N VAL A 149 -28.31 16.39 -12.28
CA VAL A 149 -28.34 17.86 -12.23
C VAL A 149 -27.85 18.29 -10.85
N GLY A 150 -26.93 19.25 -10.81
CA GLY A 150 -26.44 19.88 -9.60
C GLY A 150 -26.69 21.38 -9.63
N VAL A 151 -27.05 21.95 -8.49
CA VAL A 151 -27.17 23.40 -8.30
C VAL A 151 -26.20 23.82 -7.20
N ASN A 152 -25.40 24.85 -7.46
CA ASN A 152 -24.48 25.43 -6.49
C ASN A 152 -24.99 26.82 -6.10
N PHE A 153 -25.06 27.09 -4.79
CA PHE A 153 -25.49 28.37 -4.22
C PHE A 153 -24.36 29.01 -3.40
N GLY A 154 -23.90 30.19 -3.81
CA GLY A 154 -22.89 30.96 -3.09
C GLY A 154 -23.45 31.75 -1.89
N VAL A 155 -24.06 31.08 -0.90
CA VAL A 155 -24.54 31.72 0.35
C VAL A 155 -24.14 30.88 1.58
N PRO A 156 -23.60 31.48 2.66
CA PRO A 156 -23.18 30.76 3.87
C PRO A 156 -24.31 30.35 4.85
N ALA A 157 -25.58 30.26 4.43
CA ALA A 157 -26.71 30.12 5.36
C ALA A 157 -27.27 28.68 5.50
N ILE A 158 -27.25 28.15 6.72
CA ILE A 158 -27.71 26.81 7.15
C ILE A 158 -29.24 26.61 6.99
N SER A 159 -30.03 27.68 6.96
CA SER A 159 -31.51 27.64 6.94
C SER A 159 -32.12 27.25 5.58
N ALA A 160 -31.47 27.59 4.46
CA ALA A 160 -31.93 27.19 3.12
C ALA A 160 -31.76 25.69 2.85
N ALA A 161 -30.75 25.07 3.48
CA ALA A 161 -30.47 23.64 3.35
C ALA A 161 -31.59 22.75 3.93
N GLN A 162 -32.29 23.20 4.98
CA GLN A 162 -33.41 22.47 5.60
C GLN A 162 -34.67 22.44 4.71
N GLN A 163 -34.98 23.54 4.02
CA GLN A 163 -36.14 23.61 3.13
C GLN A 163 -35.93 22.79 1.84
N ILE A 164 -34.70 22.77 1.32
CA ILE A 164 -34.30 21.92 0.18
C ILE A 164 -34.33 20.44 0.57
N TRP A 165 -33.93 20.10 1.79
CA TRP A 165 -34.00 18.75 2.35
C TRP A 165 -35.44 18.22 2.46
N GLU A 166 -36.39 19.05 2.92
CA GLU A 166 -37.79 18.64 3.03
C GLU A 166 -38.49 18.52 1.66
N ALA A 167 -38.16 19.38 0.69
CA ALA A 167 -38.63 19.23 -0.70
C ALA A 167 -38.05 17.97 -1.37
N GLY A 168 -36.81 17.61 -1.06
CA GLY A 168 -36.14 16.40 -1.53
C GLY A 168 -36.81 15.09 -1.09
N LYS A 169 -37.48 15.06 0.07
CA LYS A 169 -38.20 13.87 0.58
C LYS A 169 -39.37 13.44 -0.33
N GLY A 170 -39.95 14.36 -1.11
CA GLY A 170 -41.05 14.09 -2.05
C GLY A 170 -40.66 13.24 -3.27
N LEU A 171 -39.37 13.18 -3.62
CA LEU A 171 -38.85 12.40 -4.74
C LEU A 171 -38.90 10.88 -4.53
N THR A 172 -39.16 10.43 -3.31
CA THR A 172 -39.29 9.00 -2.96
C THR A 172 -40.53 8.31 -3.54
N LYS A 173 -41.46 9.07 -4.16
CA LYS A 173 -42.74 8.56 -4.69
C LYS A 173 -42.88 8.53 -6.22
N ALA A 174 -41.94 9.14 -6.97
CA ALA A 174 -41.97 9.11 -8.44
C ALA A 174 -41.60 7.70 -8.96
N ARG A 175 -42.15 7.28 -10.11
CA ARG A 175 -41.99 5.91 -10.66
C ARG A 175 -41.43 5.83 -12.09
N HIS A 176 -41.49 6.91 -12.89
CA HIS A 176 -41.04 6.92 -14.29
C HIS A 176 -39.99 8.00 -14.59
N LYS A 177 -39.10 7.73 -15.56
CA LYS A 177 -37.96 8.59 -15.97
C LYS A 177 -38.33 10.08 -16.15
N GLU A 178 -39.50 10.34 -16.73
CA GLU A 178 -40.02 11.68 -17.03
C GLU A 178 -40.48 12.43 -15.76
N ASP A 179 -41.07 11.71 -14.79
CA ASP A 179 -41.47 12.27 -13.49
C ASP A 179 -40.26 12.79 -12.71
N TYR A 180 -39.07 12.19 -12.89
CA TYR A 180 -37.86 12.57 -12.15
C TYR A 180 -37.13 13.78 -12.74
N ILE A 181 -37.14 13.95 -14.08
CA ILE A 181 -36.64 15.18 -14.71
C ILE A 181 -37.54 16.33 -14.25
N ASN A 182 -38.86 16.13 -14.29
CA ASN A 182 -39.83 17.11 -13.82
C ASN A 182 -39.76 17.37 -12.31
N ALA A 183 -39.47 16.37 -11.48
CA ALA A 183 -39.30 16.52 -10.03
C ALA A 183 -37.95 17.13 -9.63
N GLY A 184 -36.88 16.90 -10.40
CA GLY A 184 -35.62 17.63 -10.28
C GLY A 184 -35.79 19.11 -10.63
N PHE A 185 -36.54 19.40 -11.70
CA PHE A 185 -37.03 20.76 -12.00
C PHE A 185 -37.99 21.30 -10.92
N GLY A 186 -38.75 20.42 -10.24
CA GLY A 186 -39.64 20.78 -9.13
C GLY A 186 -38.90 21.13 -7.83
N ALA A 187 -37.86 20.38 -7.46
CA ALA A 187 -36.97 20.68 -6.33
C ALA A 187 -36.13 21.94 -6.62
N PHE A 188 -35.75 22.14 -7.88
CA PHE A 188 -35.19 23.39 -8.40
C PHE A 188 -36.18 24.56 -8.22
N ASN A 189 -37.45 24.42 -8.63
CA ASN A 189 -38.47 25.44 -8.41
C ASN A 189 -38.74 25.71 -6.91
N ALA A 190 -38.69 24.69 -6.06
CA ALA A 190 -38.85 24.84 -4.61
C ALA A 190 -37.65 25.55 -3.96
N GLY A 191 -36.42 25.21 -4.37
CA GLY A 191 -35.20 25.91 -3.95
C GLY A 191 -35.19 27.38 -4.42
N MET A 192 -35.71 27.65 -5.62
CA MET A 192 -35.91 29.01 -6.12
C MET A 192 -37.03 29.78 -5.40
N GLY A 193 -38.10 29.10 -4.96
CA GLY A 193 -39.14 29.70 -4.12
C GLY A 193 -38.62 30.16 -2.75
N ALA A 194 -37.71 29.38 -2.15
CA ALA A 194 -37.03 29.75 -0.91
C ALA A 194 -36.07 30.95 -1.10
N VAL A 195 -35.39 31.04 -2.24
CA VAL A 195 -34.54 32.19 -2.62
C VAL A 195 -35.36 33.46 -2.87
N SER A 196 -36.54 33.32 -3.49
CA SER A 196 -37.48 34.42 -3.72
C SER A 196 -37.98 35.03 -2.40
N ALA A 197 -38.10 34.20 -1.35
CA ALA A 197 -38.49 34.63 -0.01
C ALA A 197 -37.35 35.27 0.81
N LEU A 198 -36.08 35.14 0.37
CA LEU A 198 -34.89 35.60 1.09
C LEU A 198 -34.36 36.99 0.67
N GLY A 199 -35.05 37.69 -0.24
CA GLY A 199 -35.00 39.16 -0.36
C GLY A 199 -33.62 39.85 -0.46
N GLY A 200 -32.55 39.19 -0.90
CA GLY A 200 -31.21 39.81 -0.97
C GLY A 200 -30.16 39.04 -1.77
N ASN A 201 -29.26 39.78 -2.41
CA ASN A 201 -28.12 39.40 -3.27
C ASN A 201 -27.67 37.92 -3.19
N VAL A 202 -28.16 37.11 -4.13
CA VAL A 202 -27.55 35.81 -4.48
C VAL A 202 -26.36 36.12 -5.41
N LEU A 203 -25.14 35.99 -4.90
CA LEU A 203 -23.93 36.43 -5.60
C LEU A 203 -23.44 35.51 -6.74
N ALA A 204 -23.99 34.31 -6.88
CA ALA A 204 -23.95 33.48 -8.09
C ALA A 204 -24.67 32.17 -7.77
N SER A 205 -25.59 31.76 -8.64
CA SER A 205 -26.12 30.40 -8.65
C SER A 205 -25.81 29.78 -10.01
N SER A 206 -25.18 28.60 -10.01
CA SER A 206 -24.89 27.85 -11.22
C SER A 206 -25.63 26.52 -11.23
N VAL A 207 -26.15 26.15 -12.40
CA VAL A 207 -26.78 24.86 -12.64
C VAL A 207 -25.85 24.04 -13.52
N SER A 208 -25.71 22.75 -13.23
CA SER A 208 -24.87 21.85 -14.01
C SER A 208 -25.57 20.52 -14.33
N LEU A 209 -25.42 20.04 -15.55
CA LEU A 209 -25.70 18.66 -15.98
C LEU A 209 -24.39 17.90 -16.00
N ASN A 210 -24.30 16.80 -15.26
CA ASN A 210 -23.10 16.00 -15.13
C ASN A 210 -23.38 14.57 -15.61
N TYR A 211 -22.56 14.10 -16.53
CA TYR A 211 -22.43 12.69 -16.88
C TYR A 211 -21.03 12.21 -16.50
N ASN A 212 -20.94 11.08 -15.82
CA ASN A 212 -19.68 10.42 -15.56
C ASN A 212 -19.86 8.92 -15.81
N LYS A 213 -18.88 8.30 -16.47
CA LYS A 213 -18.74 6.86 -16.58
C LYS A 213 -17.33 6.46 -16.16
N SER A 214 -17.23 5.51 -15.24
CA SER A 214 -15.96 4.93 -14.82
C SER A 214 -15.99 3.41 -14.93
N GLN A 215 -14.84 2.84 -15.23
CA GLN A 215 -14.59 1.41 -15.18
C GLN A 215 -13.26 1.17 -14.49
N ASN A 216 -13.29 0.36 -13.44
CA ASN A 216 -12.12 -0.05 -12.68
C ASN A 216 -12.01 -1.57 -12.72
N SER A 217 -10.83 -2.07 -13.05
CA SER A 217 -10.46 -3.45 -12.82
C SER A 217 -9.48 -3.53 -11.65
N TYR A 218 -9.66 -4.55 -10.83
CA TYR A 218 -8.80 -4.85 -9.70
C TYR A 218 -8.52 -6.35 -9.71
N HIS A 219 -7.25 -6.70 -9.53
CA HIS A 219 -6.77 -8.05 -9.48
C HIS A 219 -5.89 -8.22 -8.25
N ARG A 220 -6.15 -9.25 -7.45
CA ARG A 220 -5.37 -9.57 -6.26
C ARG A 220 -5.03 -11.06 -6.23
N GLU A 221 -3.76 -11.37 -6.03
CA GLU A 221 -3.27 -12.71 -5.74
C GLU A 221 -2.72 -12.74 -4.31
N GLU A 222 -3.11 -13.75 -3.55
CA GLU A 222 -2.59 -14.02 -2.21
C GLU A 222 -2.07 -15.45 -2.16
N ARG A 223 -0.92 -15.62 -1.49
CA ARG A 223 -0.39 -16.92 -1.11
C ARG A 223 -0.02 -16.86 0.36
N MET A 224 -0.83 -17.48 1.21
CA MET A 224 -0.68 -17.45 2.66
C MET A 224 -0.02 -18.75 3.13
N SER A 225 1.14 -18.63 3.78
CA SER A 225 1.83 -19.76 4.39
C SER A 225 1.02 -20.31 5.57
N VAL A 226 0.66 -21.59 5.48
CA VAL A 226 0.01 -22.38 6.52
C VAL A 226 1.04 -23.39 7.01
N GLY A 227 1.39 -23.32 8.28
CA GLY A 227 2.41 -24.16 8.91
C GLY A 227 1.85 -25.12 9.94
N SER A 228 2.75 -25.76 10.68
CA SER A 228 2.39 -26.71 11.75
C SER A 228 2.41 -26.05 13.12
N ARG A 229 1.48 -26.45 14.00
CA ARG A 229 1.45 -26.05 15.41
C ARG A 229 1.36 -27.28 16.30
N LEU A 230 2.45 -27.61 16.98
CA LEU A 230 2.56 -28.83 17.77
C LEU A 230 2.86 -28.51 19.25
N HIS A 231 2.12 -29.16 20.14
CA HIS A 231 2.42 -29.20 21.57
C HIS A 231 2.82 -30.63 21.95
N VAL A 232 4.05 -30.81 22.42
CA VAL A 232 4.60 -32.12 22.78
C VAL A 232 5.00 -32.10 24.25
N LYS A 233 4.48 -33.06 25.03
CA LYS A 233 4.76 -33.12 26.47
C LYS A 233 6.00 -33.95 26.81
N GLY A 234 6.25 -35.04 26.07
CA GLY A 234 7.28 -36.03 26.40
C GLY A 234 8.64 -35.83 25.74
N GLY A 235 8.89 -34.68 25.09
CA GLY A 235 10.13 -34.43 24.35
C GLY A 235 10.02 -34.69 22.86
N VAL A 236 11.00 -34.18 22.10
CA VAL A 236 11.09 -34.34 20.65
C VAL A 236 12.47 -34.90 20.28
N GLU A 237 12.52 -35.87 19.38
CA GLU A 237 13.77 -36.44 18.89
C GLU A 237 13.79 -36.50 17.36
N TYR A 238 14.90 -36.07 16.77
CA TYR A 238 15.13 -36.08 15.33
C TYR A 238 16.35 -36.95 15.01
N ASN A 239 16.14 -37.99 14.19
CA ASN A 239 17.17 -38.93 13.76
C ASN A 239 17.28 -38.92 12.24
N GLY A 240 18.39 -38.38 11.71
CA GLY A 240 18.59 -38.29 10.26
C GLY A 240 19.85 -37.55 9.84
N LYS A 241 19.93 -37.26 8.54
CA LYS A 241 21.02 -36.47 7.95
C LYS A 241 20.71 -34.98 8.02
N ASN A 242 19.54 -34.54 7.56
CA ASN A 242 19.14 -33.14 7.60
C ASN A 242 17.77 -32.97 8.25
N LEU A 243 17.56 -31.81 8.87
CA LEU A 243 16.27 -31.34 9.36
C LEU A 243 15.98 -29.97 8.74
N HIS A 244 14.85 -29.82 8.05
CA HIS A 244 14.36 -28.54 7.57
C HIS A 244 12.95 -28.31 8.10
N THR A 245 12.74 -27.18 8.77
CA THR A 245 11.41 -26.78 9.25
C THR A 245 11.03 -25.42 8.70
N VAL A 246 9.85 -25.30 8.10
CA VAL A 246 9.28 -24.03 7.60
C VAL A 246 7.94 -23.78 8.27
N ASN A 247 7.74 -22.57 8.79
CA ASN A 247 6.53 -22.16 9.50
C ASN A 247 6.11 -23.12 10.64
N LEU A 248 7.07 -23.65 11.38
CA LEU A 248 6.78 -24.52 12.52
C LEU A 248 6.61 -23.68 13.79
N ASN A 249 5.51 -23.91 14.50
CA ASN A 249 5.34 -23.47 15.88
C ASN A 249 5.35 -24.70 16.79
N MET A 250 6.33 -24.75 17.69
CA MET A 250 6.54 -25.89 18.58
C MET A 250 6.51 -25.42 20.03
N LEU A 251 5.72 -26.11 20.85
CA LEU A 251 5.85 -26.07 22.30
C LEU A 251 6.20 -27.48 22.77
N ASN A 252 7.47 -27.70 23.06
CA ASN A 252 7.96 -28.93 23.66
C ASN A 252 8.19 -28.72 25.16
N GLU A 253 7.52 -29.50 26.01
CA GLU A 253 7.71 -29.43 27.47
C GLU A 253 8.89 -30.28 27.96
N GLY A 254 9.32 -31.27 27.16
CA GLY A 254 10.47 -32.12 27.46
C GLY A 254 11.75 -31.63 26.80
N ASP A 255 12.69 -32.55 26.66
CA ASP A 255 13.96 -32.32 25.97
C ASP A 255 13.80 -32.36 24.44
N THR A 256 14.68 -31.67 23.72
CA THR A 256 14.82 -31.79 22.27
C THR A 256 16.16 -32.43 21.95
N VAL A 257 16.15 -33.57 21.26
CA VAL A 257 17.37 -34.30 20.91
C VAL A 257 17.59 -34.28 19.41
N TYR A 258 18.71 -33.70 18.97
CA TYR A 258 19.15 -33.69 17.59
C TYR A 258 20.25 -34.72 17.35
N ASN A 259 19.87 -35.85 16.76
CA ASN A 259 20.78 -36.83 16.17
C ASN A 259 20.93 -36.56 14.67
N ILE A 260 21.24 -35.31 14.32
CA ILE A 260 21.35 -34.82 12.94
C ILE A 260 22.82 -34.64 12.57
N THR A 261 23.27 -35.30 11.49
CA THR A 261 24.69 -35.32 11.08
C THR A 261 25.08 -34.23 10.08
N GLY A 262 24.10 -33.67 9.36
CA GLY A 262 24.26 -32.61 8.37
C GLY A 262 23.70 -31.28 8.88
N ASN A 263 22.61 -30.81 8.28
CA ASN A 263 22.08 -29.46 8.52
C ASN A 263 20.79 -29.47 9.34
N ILE A 264 20.65 -28.48 10.22
CA ILE A 264 19.39 -28.09 10.87
C ILE A 264 19.02 -26.69 10.37
N ILE A 265 17.94 -26.58 9.61
CA ILE A 265 17.47 -25.33 9.04
C ILE A 265 16.06 -25.05 9.58
N LYS A 266 15.88 -23.90 10.22
CA LYS A 266 14.59 -23.42 10.73
C LYS A 266 14.25 -22.09 10.08
N GLU A 267 13.14 -22.02 9.35
CA GLU A 267 12.72 -20.83 8.62
C GLU A 267 11.29 -20.42 8.96
N ALA A 268 11.08 -19.11 9.02
CA ALA A 268 9.75 -18.54 9.07
C ALA A 268 8.96 -18.85 7.80
N GLY A 269 7.65 -19.05 7.95
CA GLY A 269 6.72 -19.10 6.83
C GLY A 269 6.70 -17.79 6.05
N LYS A 270 6.50 -17.87 4.74
CA LYS A 270 6.46 -16.71 3.84
C LYS A 270 5.13 -16.64 3.10
N SER A 271 4.43 -15.54 3.31
CA SER A 271 3.20 -15.18 2.63
C SER A 271 3.46 -14.07 1.60
N THR A 272 2.71 -14.05 0.50
CA THR A 272 2.82 -13.00 -0.53
C THR A 272 1.46 -12.46 -0.93
N ILE A 273 1.40 -11.18 -1.26
CA ILE A 273 0.22 -10.51 -1.79
C ILE A 273 0.66 -9.70 -3.01
N LYS A 274 -0.08 -9.79 -4.12
CA LYS A 274 0.11 -8.95 -5.30
C LYS A 274 -1.21 -8.30 -5.64
N GLU A 275 -1.19 -7.02 -5.96
CA GLU A 275 -2.37 -6.25 -6.29
C GLU A 275 -2.12 -5.40 -7.53
N ASN A 276 -3.03 -5.44 -8.48
CA ASN A 276 -3.02 -4.61 -9.68
C ASN A 276 -4.38 -3.92 -9.82
N SER A 277 -4.36 -2.66 -10.23
CA SER A 277 -5.58 -1.94 -10.61
C SER A 277 -5.36 -1.12 -11.87
N ASP A 278 -6.36 -1.09 -12.74
CA ASP A 278 -6.44 -0.17 -13.90
C ASP A 278 -7.82 0.50 -13.84
N GLY A 279 -7.83 1.82 -13.96
CA GLY A 279 -9.04 2.63 -13.90
C GLY A 279 -9.12 3.52 -15.12
N LYS A 280 -10.31 3.63 -15.70
CA LYS A 280 -10.62 4.56 -16.78
C LYS A 280 -11.88 5.33 -16.43
N SER A 281 -11.88 6.63 -16.69
CA SER A 281 -13.04 7.49 -16.46
C SER A 281 -13.27 8.42 -17.63
N PHE A 282 -14.54 8.72 -17.88
CA PHE A 282 -15.01 9.75 -18.79
C PHE A 282 -16.03 10.61 -18.06
N GLY A 283 -15.86 11.92 -18.10
CA GLY A 283 -16.78 12.89 -17.56
C GLY A 283 -17.20 13.91 -18.61
N LEU A 284 -18.45 14.35 -18.55
CA LEU A 284 -18.98 15.49 -19.28
C LEU A 284 -19.84 16.32 -18.33
N SER A 285 -19.48 17.57 -18.12
CA SER A 285 -20.26 18.51 -17.31
C SER A 285 -20.65 19.72 -18.15
N VAL A 286 -21.93 20.04 -18.22
CA VAL A 286 -22.42 21.30 -18.77
C VAL A 286 -22.80 22.16 -17.58
N SER A 287 -22.35 23.41 -17.51
CA SER A 287 -22.66 24.35 -16.44
C SER A 287 -23.05 25.69 -17.03
N HIS A 288 -23.97 26.41 -16.39
CA HIS A 288 -24.37 27.76 -16.81
C HIS A 288 -24.85 28.59 -15.63
N ASP A 289 -24.97 29.90 -15.85
CA ASP A 289 -25.57 30.83 -14.90
C ASP A 289 -27.07 30.62 -14.83
N THR A 290 -27.64 30.64 -13.63
CA THR A 290 -29.06 30.34 -13.41
C THR A 290 -29.99 31.32 -14.14
N PHE A 291 -29.54 32.56 -14.34
CA PHE A 291 -30.32 33.64 -14.93
C PHE A 291 -29.64 34.17 -16.19
N ASP A 292 -30.40 34.52 -17.22
CA ASP A 292 -29.89 35.28 -18.37
C ASP A 292 -29.71 36.76 -18.02
N SER A 293 -29.13 37.53 -18.95
CA SER A 293 -28.91 38.97 -18.80
C SER A 293 -30.21 39.78 -18.63
N ALA A 294 -31.37 39.17 -18.89
CA ALA A 294 -32.70 39.75 -18.69
C ALA A 294 -33.37 39.27 -17.37
N GLY A 295 -32.65 38.52 -16.53
CA GLY A 295 -33.13 38.01 -15.25
C GLY A 295 -34.08 36.81 -15.36
N LYS A 296 -34.21 36.19 -16.54
CA LYS A 296 -35.03 34.99 -16.75
C LYS A 296 -34.23 33.72 -16.52
N ILE A 297 -34.92 32.68 -16.06
CA ILE A 297 -34.31 31.37 -15.78
C ILE A 297 -33.86 30.71 -17.08
N GLN A 298 -32.58 30.33 -17.15
CA GLN A 298 -32.03 29.67 -18.34
C GLN A 298 -32.34 28.16 -18.36
N ASN A 299 -32.63 27.62 -19.56
CA ASN A 299 -32.76 26.19 -19.77
C ASN A 299 -31.37 25.54 -19.85
N VAL A 300 -31.10 24.54 -19.02
CA VAL A 300 -29.82 23.82 -18.96
C VAL A 300 -29.42 23.13 -20.28
N LEU A 301 -30.40 22.83 -21.14
CA LEU A 301 -30.18 22.26 -22.46
C LEU A 301 -30.06 23.30 -23.58
N LYS A 302 -30.35 24.58 -23.29
CA LYS A 302 -30.27 25.73 -24.21
C LYS A 302 -29.81 27.00 -23.47
N PRO A 303 -28.62 27.01 -22.85
CA PRO A 303 -28.13 28.19 -22.15
C PRO A 303 -27.77 29.30 -23.14
N SER A 304 -28.01 30.55 -22.76
CA SER A 304 -27.49 31.70 -23.52
C SER A 304 -26.00 31.90 -23.26
N ASN A 305 -25.53 31.63 -22.02
CA ASN A 305 -24.11 31.61 -21.64
C ASN A 305 -23.80 30.35 -20.79
N GLY A 306 -22.70 29.63 -21.04
CA GLY A 306 -22.34 28.44 -20.24
C GLY A 306 -20.97 27.83 -20.56
N THR A 307 -20.57 26.81 -19.81
CA THR A 307 -19.33 26.03 -20.01
C THR A 307 -19.63 24.53 -20.06
N VAL A 308 -19.18 23.87 -21.11
CA VAL A 308 -19.15 22.41 -21.29
C VAL A 308 -17.73 21.90 -21.06
N THR A 309 -17.50 21.06 -20.06
CA THR A 309 -16.21 20.43 -19.79
C THR A 309 -16.29 18.94 -20.03
N ALA A 310 -15.47 18.43 -20.95
CA ALA A 310 -15.25 17.00 -21.13
C ALA A 310 -13.93 16.59 -20.48
N GLY A 311 -13.85 15.39 -19.93
CA GLY A 311 -12.64 14.88 -19.31
C GLY A 311 -12.48 13.38 -19.47
N ILE A 312 -11.23 12.94 -19.66
CA ILE A 312 -10.85 11.53 -19.62
C ILE A 312 -9.74 11.33 -18.60
N GLY A 313 -9.79 10.18 -17.91
CA GLY A 313 -8.79 9.79 -16.93
C GLY A 313 -8.38 8.35 -17.13
N ARG A 314 -7.10 8.05 -16.89
CA ARG A 314 -6.59 6.69 -16.77
C ARG A 314 -5.62 6.59 -15.60
N GLY A 315 -5.77 5.59 -14.75
CA GLY A 315 -4.87 5.32 -13.64
C GLY A 315 -4.46 3.85 -13.62
N LYS A 316 -3.24 3.57 -13.19
CA LYS A 316 -2.74 2.22 -12.94
C LYS A 316 -1.99 2.19 -11.62
N SER A 317 -2.13 1.09 -10.89
CA SER A 317 -1.33 0.82 -9.70
C SER A 317 -0.99 -0.66 -9.62
N GLU A 318 0.23 -0.95 -9.17
CA GLU A 318 0.73 -2.29 -8.92
C GLU A 318 1.43 -2.30 -7.56
N SER A 319 1.19 -3.32 -6.75
CA SER A 319 1.80 -3.51 -5.44
C SER A 319 2.14 -4.99 -5.24
N GLN A 320 3.26 -5.26 -4.57
CA GLN A 320 3.67 -6.58 -4.15
C GLN A 320 4.18 -6.53 -2.70
N GLY A 321 3.62 -7.40 -1.87
CA GLY A 321 4.00 -7.62 -0.49
C GLY A 321 4.55 -9.03 -0.25
N GLU A 322 5.57 -9.13 0.60
CA GLU A 322 6.06 -10.37 1.20
C GLU A 322 6.02 -10.22 2.72
N TYR A 323 5.40 -11.17 3.41
CA TYR A 323 5.21 -11.12 4.86
C TYR A 323 5.67 -12.43 5.48
N TYR A 324 6.43 -12.33 6.57
CA TYR A 324 6.97 -13.48 7.28
C TYR A 324 6.21 -13.74 8.57
N SER A 325 5.93 -15.01 8.86
CA SER A 325 5.28 -15.40 10.11
C SER A 325 6.24 -15.29 11.30
N HIS A 326 5.70 -14.91 12.45
CA HIS A 326 6.44 -14.93 13.71
C HIS A 326 6.37 -16.33 14.32
N ASN A 327 7.34 -17.18 13.97
CA ASN A 327 7.39 -18.56 14.43
C ASN A 327 8.17 -18.71 15.74
N GLN A 328 7.63 -19.53 16.64
CA GLN A 328 8.26 -19.85 17.92
C GLN A 328 8.53 -21.35 18.03
N ASP A 329 9.77 -21.70 18.35
CA ASP A 329 10.18 -23.07 18.65
C ASP A 329 10.73 -23.12 20.08
N ILE A 330 9.86 -23.53 21.00
CA ILE A 330 10.09 -23.48 22.43
C ILE A 330 10.30 -24.90 22.94
N THR A 331 11.45 -25.14 23.56
CA THR A 331 11.78 -26.35 24.32
C THR A 331 11.95 -25.97 25.79
N LYS A 332 11.08 -26.44 26.69
CA LYS A 332 11.23 -26.14 28.12
C LYS A 332 12.35 -26.94 28.78
N GLY A 333 12.64 -28.14 28.26
CA GLY A 333 13.75 -28.97 28.70
C GLY A 333 15.10 -28.52 28.12
N THR A 334 16.01 -29.47 27.98
CA THR A 334 17.33 -29.25 27.40
C THR A 334 17.34 -29.63 25.91
N THR A 335 17.95 -28.79 25.09
CA THR A 335 18.28 -29.11 23.70
C THR A 335 19.67 -29.72 23.61
N TYR A 336 19.75 -30.94 23.07
CA TYR A 336 20.99 -31.70 22.87
C TYR A 336 21.38 -31.77 21.40
N TYR A 337 22.62 -31.37 21.07
CA TYR A 337 23.22 -31.52 19.74
C TYR A 337 24.30 -32.62 19.77
N ASN A 338 23.95 -33.82 19.29
CA ASN A 338 24.80 -35.00 19.48
C ASN A 338 25.84 -35.21 18.36
N ASN A 339 25.59 -34.71 17.16
CA ASN A 339 26.36 -35.05 15.95
C ASN A 339 27.03 -33.84 15.27
N SER A 340 27.17 -32.71 15.96
CA SER A 340 27.82 -31.50 15.44
C SER A 340 27.25 -30.95 14.11
N PRO A 341 25.92 -30.80 13.97
CA PRO A 341 25.31 -30.29 12.73
C PRO A 341 25.66 -28.84 12.44
N ASP A 342 25.44 -28.40 11.21
CA ASP A 342 25.34 -26.99 10.85
C ASP A 342 23.94 -26.46 11.18
N VAL A 343 23.85 -25.40 11.99
CA VAL A 343 22.56 -24.86 12.45
C VAL A 343 22.29 -23.49 11.83
N LYS A 344 21.16 -23.37 11.13
CA LYS A 344 20.67 -22.11 10.55
C LYS A 344 19.25 -21.81 11.01
N ILE A 345 19.06 -20.64 11.59
CA ILE A 345 17.78 -20.13 12.09
C ILE A 345 17.50 -18.81 11.37
N ARG A 346 16.33 -18.71 10.74
CA ARG A 346 15.97 -17.56 9.92
C ARG A 346 14.53 -17.12 10.18
N GLY A 347 14.37 -16.01 10.91
CA GLY A 347 13.07 -15.45 11.26
C GLY A 347 12.27 -16.26 12.29
N VAL A 348 12.91 -17.23 12.96
CA VAL A 348 12.30 -18.06 13.99
C VAL A 348 12.90 -17.71 15.34
N ASP A 349 12.06 -17.59 16.36
CA ASP A 349 12.49 -17.43 17.74
C ASP A 349 12.61 -18.81 18.40
N VAL A 350 13.86 -19.27 18.56
CA VAL A 350 14.19 -20.54 19.21
C VAL A 350 14.52 -20.28 20.67
N GLN A 351 13.78 -20.92 21.56
CA GLN A 351 13.95 -20.81 23.01
C GLN A 351 14.14 -22.19 23.62
N THR A 352 15.14 -22.34 24.48
CA THR A 352 15.40 -23.58 25.21
C THR A 352 15.67 -23.35 26.69
N GLY A 353 15.25 -24.27 27.55
CA GLY A 353 15.58 -24.23 28.98
C GLY A 353 17.08 -24.44 29.19
N GLY A 354 17.59 -25.56 28.70
CA GLY A 354 19.01 -25.91 28.73
C GLY A 354 19.61 -26.11 27.34
N ILE A 355 20.91 -25.93 27.20
CA ILE A 355 21.62 -26.30 25.96
C ILE A 355 22.88 -27.11 26.24
N ALA A 356 23.08 -28.17 25.47
CA ALA A 356 24.27 -29.02 25.56
C ALA A 356 24.68 -29.56 24.19
N GLY A 357 25.98 -29.61 23.95
CA GLY A 357 26.56 -30.30 22.81
C GLY A 357 27.40 -29.40 21.92
N LYS A 358 27.67 -29.90 20.72
CA LYS A 358 28.51 -29.22 19.73
C LYS A 358 27.76 -29.05 18.42
N VAL A 359 28.09 -28.00 17.68
CA VAL A 359 27.61 -27.72 16.32
C VAL A 359 28.79 -27.28 15.45
N ALA A 360 28.73 -27.58 14.15
CA ALA A 360 29.76 -27.16 13.20
C ALA A 360 29.72 -25.64 12.98
N SER A 361 28.53 -25.07 12.79
CA SER A 361 28.30 -23.64 12.67
C SER A 361 26.94 -23.23 13.24
N LEU A 362 26.79 -21.95 13.57
CA LEU A 362 25.54 -21.36 14.04
C LEU A 362 25.26 -20.08 13.27
N THR A 363 24.13 -20.01 12.57
CA THR A 363 23.66 -18.81 11.88
C THR A 363 22.29 -18.43 12.40
N VAL A 364 22.14 -17.19 12.88
CA VAL A 364 20.86 -16.65 13.38
C VAL A 364 20.55 -15.35 12.65
N GLU A 365 19.51 -15.36 11.84
CA GLU A 365 19.15 -14.26 10.93
C GLU A 365 17.70 -13.84 11.16
N SER A 366 17.46 -12.54 11.20
CA SER A 366 16.11 -11.99 11.10
C SER A 366 15.68 -11.87 9.63
N VAL A 367 14.38 -11.79 9.38
CA VAL A 367 13.81 -11.56 8.05
C VAL A 367 12.93 -10.33 8.04
N GLN A 368 12.84 -9.70 6.87
CA GLN A 368 12.09 -8.46 6.67
C GLN A 368 10.85 -8.72 5.84
N ASP A 369 9.73 -8.21 6.31
CA ASP A 369 8.57 -7.97 5.46
C ASP A 369 8.94 -6.94 4.41
N ARG A 370 8.34 -7.07 3.23
CA ARG A 370 8.65 -6.24 2.07
C ARG A 370 7.36 -5.77 1.44
N THR A 371 7.29 -4.50 1.08
CA THR A 371 6.23 -3.99 0.22
C THR A 371 6.81 -3.05 -0.80
N ASP A 372 6.53 -3.29 -2.07
CA ASP A 372 6.88 -2.39 -3.15
C ASP A 372 5.64 -2.08 -3.96
N GLY A 373 5.47 -0.82 -4.31
CA GLY A 373 4.39 -0.45 -5.20
C GLY A 373 4.68 0.78 -6.03
N LYS A 374 3.97 0.87 -7.14
CA LYS A 374 4.05 1.96 -8.09
C LYS A 374 2.65 2.30 -8.57
N SER A 375 2.40 3.57 -8.76
CA SER A 375 1.17 4.05 -9.38
C SER A 375 1.50 5.11 -10.42
N SER A 376 0.64 5.22 -11.43
CA SER A 376 0.68 6.31 -12.38
C SER A 376 -0.73 6.66 -12.85
N GLY A 377 -0.95 7.92 -13.18
CA GLY A 377 -2.23 8.36 -13.69
C GLY A 377 -2.09 9.56 -14.61
N TYR A 378 -2.98 9.63 -15.59
CA TYR A 378 -3.12 10.73 -16.53
C TYR A 378 -4.56 11.21 -16.53
N ASN A 379 -4.76 12.51 -16.63
CA ASN A 379 -6.05 13.11 -16.92
C ASN A 379 -5.90 14.16 -18.02
N ILE A 380 -6.93 14.27 -18.86
CA ILE A 380 -7.06 15.31 -19.87
C ILE A 380 -8.47 15.87 -19.76
N SER A 381 -8.60 17.19 -19.75
CA SER A 381 -9.89 17.87 -19.75
C SER A 381 -9.91 19.01 -20.75
N TYR A 382 -11.09 19.30 -21.30
CA TYR A 382 -11.31 20.35 -22.29
C TYR A 382 -12.62 21.07 -21.99
N GLY A 383 -12.54 22.37 -21.75
CA GLY A 383 -13.66 23.27 -21.52
C GLY A 383 -14.02 24.08 -22.77
N ILE A 384 -15.30 24.11 -23.11
CA ILE A 384 -15.91 24.88 -24.18
C ILE A 384 -16.89 25.86 -23.54
N GLY A 385 -16.66 27.15 -23.71
CA GLY A 385 -17.61 28.20 -23.38
C GLY A 385 -18.61 28.40 -24.52
N ILE A 386 -19.82 28.75 -24.16
CA ILE A 386 -20.94 29.08 -25.04
C ILE A 386 -21.41 30.47 -24.65
N GLY A 387 -21.60 31.35 -25.64
CA GLY A 387 -22.21 32.66 -25.45
C GLY A 387 -21.21 33.81 -25.51
N GLU A 388 -21.58 34.94 -24.90
CA GLU A 388 -20.77 36.15 -24.91
C GLU A 388 -19.45 35.95 -24.18
N HIS A 389 -18.35 36.29 -24.86
CA HIS A 389 -17.01 36.27 -24.32
C HIS A 389 -16.18 37.42 -24.87
N ALA A 390 -15.23 37.88 -24.06
CA ALA A 390 -14.30 38.91 -24.50
C ALA A 390 -13.25 38.30 -25.43
N VAL A 391 -13.04 38.93 -26.59
CA VAL A 391 -11.97 38.62 -27.54
C VAL A 391 -11.16 39.88 -27.82
N MET A 392 -9.92 39.71 -28.27
CA MET A 392 -9.10 40.82 -28.73
C MET A 392 -9.02 40.78 -30.26
N ARG A 393 -9.55 41.82 -30.90
CA ARG A 393 -9.48 42.03 -32.36
C ARG A 393 -8.78 43.35 -32.61
N ASN A 394 -7.76 43.34 -33.47
CA ASN A 394 -6.99 44.54 -33.83
C ASN A 394 -6.46 45.37 -32.64
N GLY A 395 -6.17 44.74 -31.49
CA GLY A 395 -5.67 45.43 -30.30
C GLY A 395 -6.75 46.05 -29.40
N THR A 396 -8.03 45.87 -29.72
CA THR A 396 -9.16 46.31 -28.89
C THR A 396 -9.96 45.13 -28.34
N LYS A 397 -10.43 45.26 -27.09
CA LYS A 397 -11.33 44.31 -26.44
C LYS A 397 -12.70 44.44 -27.06
N GLU A 398 -13.16 43.39 -27.71
CA GLU A 398 -14.48 43.28 -28.32
C GLU A 398 -15.24 42.13 -27.67
N MET A 399 -16.55 42.30 -27.46
CA MET A 399 -17.40 41.19 -27.06
C MET A 399 -17.80 40.41 -28.31
N ALA A 400 -17.55 39.10 -28.31
CA ALA A 400 -18.00 38.19 -29.34
C ALA A 400 -18.99 37.19 -28.73
N ASP A 401 -19.98 36.81 -29.52
CA ASP A 401 -20.94 35.77 -29.16
C ASP A 401 -20.65 34.50 -29.94
N GLY A 402 -20.67 33.34 -29.26
CA GLY A 402 -20.44 32.04 -29.89
C GLY A 402 -19.63 31.04 -29.04
N LEU A 403 -19.18 29.97 -29.69
CA LEU A 403 -18.37 28.92 -29.05
C LEU A 403 -16.92 29.37 -28.89
N HIS A 404 -16.34 29.15 -27.72
CA HIS A 404 -14.94 29.43 -27.44
C HIS A 404 -14.33 28.37 -26.52
N THR A 405 -13.01 28.27 -26.48
CA THR A 405 -12.33 27.39 -25.51
C THR A 405 -12.21 28.12 -24.17
N THR A 406 -12.65 27.51 -23.06
CA THR A 406 -12.48 28.08 -21.72
C THR A 406 -11.21 27.58 -21.06
N ASN A 407 -10.91 26.28 -21.15
CA ASN A 407 -9.65 25.73 -20.67
C ASN A 407 -9.27 24.40 -21.33
N ILE A 408 -8.00 24.03 -21.20
CA ILE A 408 -7.46 22.71 -21.49
C ILE A 408 -6.64 22.29 -20.27
N GLY A 409 -6.99 21.17 -19.64
CA GLY A 409 -6.27 20.63 -18.49
C GLY A 409 -5.54 19.34 -18.86
N VAL A 410 -4.30 19.20 -18.42
CA VAL A 410 -3.53 17.95 -18.53
C VAL A 410 -2.86 17.66 -17.19
N GLY A 411 -3.14 16.51 -16.61
CA GLY A 411 -2.56 16.06 -15.36
C GLY A 411 -1.79 14.76 -15.52
N TYR A 412 -0.66 14.66 -14.82
CA TYR A 412 0.11 13.44 -14.65
C TYR A 412 0.44 13.25 -13.17
N SER A 413 0.37 12.01 -12.69
CA SER A 413 0.84 11.65 -11.36
C SER A 413 1.59 10.33 -11.39
N ARG A 414 2.57 10.19 -10.49
CA ARG A 414 3.32 8.97 -10.27
C ARG A 414 3.66 8.81 -8.79
N GLY A 415 3.40 7.62 -8.26
CA GLY A 415 3.83 7.22 -6.92
C GLY A 415 4.79 6.04 -6.99
N LYS A 416 5.72 5.99 -6.04
CA LYS A 416 6.51 4.79 -5.73
C LYS A 416 6.67 4.68 -4.22
N HIS A 417 6.52 3.47 -3.69
CA HIS A 417 6.93 3.16 -2.33
C HIS A 417 7.74 1.87 -2.28
N THR A 418 8.64 1.82 -1.31
CA THR A 418 9.45 0.65 -0.95
C THR A 418 9.53 0.63 0.57
N GLU A 419 9.05 -0.45 1.15
CA GLU A 419 9.02 -0.70 2.58
C GLU A 419 9.73 -2.02 2.87
N ARG A 420 10.59 -2.03 3.89
CA ARG A 420 11.30 -3.17 4.45
C ARG A 420 11.23 -3.02 5.97
N THR A 421 10.63 -3.99 6.64
CA THR A 421 10.40 -3.92 8.09
C THR A 421 10.72 -5.28 8.71
N THR A 422 11.61 -5.31 9.69
CA THR A 422 11.99 -6.54 10.39
C THR A 422 10.93 -6.88 11.44
N ASN A 423 9.94 -7.68 11.06
CA ASN A 423 8.87 -8.15 11.98
C ASN A 423 9.18 -9.53 12.59
N ALA A 424 9.83 -10.41 11.83
CA ALA A 424 10.21 -11.75 12.30
C ALA A 424 11.69 -11.75 12.69
N ILE A 425 11.93 -11.43 13.96
CA ILE A 425 13.26 -11.42 14.56
C ILE A 425 13.72 -12.87 14.77
N GLY A 426 14.89 -13.22 14.23
CA GLY A 426 15.54 -14.49 14.54
C GLY A 426 16.07 -14.47 15.97
N GLY A 427 15.68 -15.45 16.76
CA GLY A 427 16.05 -15.58 18.17
C GLY A 427 16.73 -16.93 18.44
N PHE A 428 17.74 -16.92 19.29
CA PHE A 428 18.34 -18.12 19.86
C PHE A 428 18.66 -17.89 21.33
N THR A 429 17.78 -18.39 22.20
CA THR A 429 17.84 -18.14 23.64
C THR A 429 17.93 -19.44 24.41
N ALA A 430 18.85 -19.53 25.37
CA ALA A 430 18.94 -20.65 26.30
C ALA A 430 19.10 -20.13 27.74
N GLU A 431 18.32 -20.65 28.70
CA GLU A 431 18.41 -20.18 30.09
C GLU A 431 19.76 -20.53 30.72
N HIS A 432 20.28 -21.73 30.44
CA HIS A 432 21.57 -22.22 30.94
C HIS A 432 22.21 -23.24 30.00
N GLY A 433 23.47 -23.61 30.28
CA GLY A 433 24.19 -24.67 29.57
C GLY A 433 25.40 -24.19 28.78
N VAL A 434 25.92 -25.05 27.91
CA VAL A 434 27.12 -24.79 27.09
C VAL A 434 26.88 -25.28 25.66
N LEU A 435 27.09 -24.38 24.70
CA LEU A 435 27.12 -24.71 23.28
C LEU A 435 28.52 -24.44 22.72
N ASP A 436 29.14 -25.48 22.16
CA ASP A 436 30.39 -25.34 21.41
C ASP A 436 30.12 -25.28 19.90
N VAL A 437 30.47 -24.17 19.27
CA VAL A 437 30.42 -23.95 17.83
C VAL A 437 31.84 -24.08 17.28
N ILE A 438 32.13 -25.20 16.60
CA ILE A 438 33.48 -25.54 16.12
C ILE A 438 34.01 -24.46 15.17
N GLY A 439 33.19 -24.08 14.19
CA GLY A 439 33.52 -23.08 13.19
C GLY A 439 33.08 -21.69 13.62
N LYS A 440 31.98 -21.24 13.04
CA LYS A 440 31.59 -19.82 13.04
C LYS A 440 30.18 -19.61 13.55
N THR A 441 30.02 -18.53 14.31
CA THR A 441 28.72 -17.95 14.65
C THR A 441 28.46 -16.69 13.82
N VAL A 442 27.34 -16.63 13.10
CA VAL A 442 26.90 -15.48 12.31
C VAL A 442 25.58 -14.95 12.84
N GLN A 443 25.50 -13.64 13.07
CA GLN A 443 24.26 -12.94 13.39
C GLN A 443 23.93 -11.86 12.35
N THR A 444 22.67 -11.77 11.94
CA THR A 444 22.15 -10.69 11.09
C THR A 444 20.87 -10.11 11.67
N GLY A 445 20.96 -8.93 12.30
CA GLY A 445 19.83 -8.22 12.92
C GLY A 445 19.00 -9.06 13.90
N SER A 446 19.65 -10.00 14.59
CA SER A 446 19.05 -11.08 15.38
C SER A 446 19.45 -11.03 16.85
N VAL A 447 18.84 -11.89 17.68
CA VAL A 447 19.12 -11.98 19.12
C VAL A 447 19.69 -13.36 19.47
N ILE A 448 20.84 -13.38 20.16
CA ILE A 448 21.31 -14.53 20.94
C ILE A 448 21.23 -14.14 22.42
N GLY A 449 20.45 -14.86 23.22
CA GLY A 449 20.06 -14.43 24.56
C GLY A 449 20.12 -15.52 25.64
N GLY A 450 19.82 -15.13 26.87
CA GLY A 450 19.75 -16.02 28.02
C GLY A 450 21.05 -16.11 28.84
N GLY A 451 21.19 -17.16 29.65
CA GLY A 451 22.24 -17.32 30.68
C GLY A 451 23.26 -18.42 30.40
N PHE A 452 23.38 -18.86 29.14
CA PHE A 452 24.26 -19.94 28.74
C PHE A 452 25.66 -19.46 28.31
N THR A 453 26.59 -20.42 28.15
CA THR A 453 27.92 -20.18 27.59
C THR A 453 27.96 -20.55 26.11
N LEU A 454 28.36 -19.61 25.27
CA LEU A 454 28.58 -19.79 23.84
C LEU A 454 30.09 -19.78 23.54
N ASN A 455 30.66 -20.93 23.21
CA ASN A 455 32.04 -21.03 22.76
C ASN A 455 32.06 -21.14 21.24
N THR A 456 32.68 -20.19 20.55
CA THR A 456 32.74 -20.24 19.08
C THR A 456 34.15 -20.08 18.55
N GLY A 457 34.47 -20.70 17.41
CA GLY A 457 35.76 -20.49 16.74
C GLY A 457 35.91 -19.05 16.24
N THR A 458 34.89 -18.53 15.55
CA THR A 458 34.84 -17.16 15.02
C THR A 458 33.45 -16.56 15.15
N TYR A 459 33.36 -15.24 15.22
CA TYR A 459 32.09 -14.52 15.34
C TYR A 459 32.00 -13.38 14.33
N GLU A 460 30.89 -13.34 13.59
CA GLU A 460 30.54 -12.25 12.69
C GLU A 460 29.16 -11.70 12.99
N LYS A 461 29.06 -10.37 12.93
CA LYS A 461 27.82 -9.63 13.16
C LYS A 461 27.51 -8.75 11.95
N ASN A 462 26.23 -8.72 11.57
CA ASN A 462 25.67 -7.84 10.58
C ASN A 462 24.39 -7.20 11.15
N ASP A 463 24.17 -5.93 10.88
CA ASP A 463 22.90 -5.29 11.18
C ASP A 463 21.97 -5.42 9.96
N LEU A 464 20.66 -5.40 10.20
CA LEU A 464 19.64 -5.48 9.15
C LEU A 464 18.99 -4.12 8.98
N GLU A 465 18.95 -3.59 7.75
CA GLU A 465 18.45 -2.23 7.47
C GLU A 465 16.98 -2.22 7.05
N ASP A 466 16.13 -1.71 7.94
CA ASP A 466 14.73 -1.40 7.66
C ASP A 466 14.62 -0.07 6.93
N VAL A 467 13.77 -0.02 5.91
CA VAL A 467 13.56 1.19 5.12
C VAL A 467 12.08 1.44 4.89
N ASN A 468 11.64 2.68 5.01
CA ASN A 468 10.33 3.10 4.53
C ASN A 468 10.51 4.35 3.66
N LYS A 469 10.47 4.13 2.35
CA LYS A 469 10.72 5.16 1.35
C LYS A 469 9.49 5.32 0.48
N ARG A 470 8.91 6.51 0.48
CA ARG A 470 7.75 6.85 -0.35
C ARG A 470 8.07 8.11 -1.15
N LYS A 471 7.68 8.15 -2.41
CA LYS A 471 7.84 9.32 -3.27
C LYS A 471 6.65 9.46 -4.20
N ASN A 472 5.98 10.60 -4.13
CA ASN A 472 4.90 10.95 -5.06
C ASN A 472 5.26 12.24 -5.79
N VAL A 473 4.97 12.25 -7.09
CA VAL A 473 5.17 13.41 -7.98
C VAL A 473 3.92 13.57 -8.84
N GLY A 474 3.35 14.77 -8.85
CA GLY A 474 2.25 15.16 -9.71
C GLY A 474 2.57 16.45 -10.47
N ILE A 475 2.09 16.56 -11.70
CA ILE A 475 2.18 17.76 -12.53
C ILE A 475 0.79 17.98 -13.13
N ASN A 476 0.22 19.17 -12.94
CA ASN A 476 -1.02 19.59 -13.55
C ASN A 476 -0.79 20.89 -14.34
N LEU A 477 -1.16 20.88 -15.61
CA LEU A 477 -1.08 22.02 -16.53
C LEU A 477 -2.50 22.44 -16.92
N THR A 478 -2.79 23.73 -16.86
CA THR A 478 -4.07 24.30 -17.31
C THR A 478 -3.80 25.45 -18.28
N PHE A 479 -4.38 25.37 -19.48
CA PHE A 479 -4.28 26.39 -20.52
C PHE A 479 -5.64 27.09 -20.67
N THR A 480 -5.69 28.40 -20.51
CA THR A 480 -6.91 29.21 -20.64
C THR A 480 -6.69 30.24 -21.75
N PRO A 481 -7.26 30.04 -22.94
CA PRO A 481 -7.08 30.97 -24.06
C PRO A 481 -8.02 32.17 -23.97
N GLY A 482 -7.71 33.24 -24.71
CA GLY A 482 -8.59 34.40 -24.86
C GLY A 482 -8.59 35.36 -23.69
N VAL A 483 -7.57 35.34 -22.82
CA VAL A 483 -7.51 36.26 -21.67
C VAL A 483 -7.22 37.68 -22.17
N THR A 484 -8.15 38.59 -21.89
CA THR A 484 -8.15 39.97 -22.40
C THR A 484 -7.64 40.99 -21.38
N ASP A 485 -7.64 40.66 -20.09
CA ASP A 485 -7.19 41.53 -19.01
C ASP A 485 -5.94 40.91 -18.34
N VAL A 486 -4.78 41.57 -18.49
CA VAL A 486 -3.53 41.15 -17.83
C VAL A 486 -3.30 42.04 -16.62
N TYR A 487 -3.14 41.44 -15.44
CA TYR A 487 -2.81 42.16 -14.20
C TYR A 487 -1.38 41.85 -13.75
N ARG A 488 -0.60 42.89 -13.48
CA ARG A 488 0.75 42.79 -12.91
C ARG A 488 0.78 43.55 -11.59
N ASN A 489 1.15 42.89 -10.49
CA ASN A 489 1.16 43.49 -9.14
C ASN A 489 -0.17 44.21 -8.78
N GLY A 490 -1.30 43.62 -9.17
CA GLY A 490 -2.63 44.18 -8.90
C GLY A 490 -3.05 45.37 -9.78
N LYS A 491 -2.29 45.72 -10.83
CA LYS A 491 -2.65 46.77 -11.80
C LYS A 491 -2.81 46.21 -13.22
N LEU A 492 -3.85 46.66 -13.92
CA LEU A 492 -4.11 46.32 -15.32
C LEU A 492 -2.98 46.86 -16.20
N THR A 493 -2.38 46.00 -17.03
CA THR A 493 -1.33 46.42 -17.98
C THR A 493 -1.95 47.07 -19.23
N PRO A 494 -1.51 48.27 -19.65
CA PRO A 494 -2.13 49.02 -20.76
C PRO A 494 -2.03 48.36 -22.14
N ASP A 495 -1.08 47.46 -22.34
CA ASP A 495 -0.78 46.83 -23.65
C ASP A 495 -1.35 45.41 -23.78
N SER A 496 -2.55 45.18 -23.25
CA SER A 496 -3.18 43.85 -23.19
C SER A 496 -3.62 43.36 -24.58
N VAL A 497 -2.69 42.86 -25.40
CA VAL A 497 -3.02 42.10 -26.62
C VAL A 497 -3.35 40.68 -26.17
N GLY A 498 -4.61 40.26 -26.29
CA GLY A 498 -5.13 39.04 -25.64
C GLY A 498 -4.31 37.76 -25.92
N GLY A 499 -4.31 36.84 -24.95
CA GLY A 499 -3.40 35.70 -24.95
C GLY A 499 -3.87 34.42 -24.27
N VAL A 500 -2.94 33.48 -24.14
CA VAL A 500 -3.14 32.21 -23.43
C VAL A 500 -2.51 32.29 -22.05
N LEU A 501 -3.30 31.98 -21.03
CA LEU A 501 -2.89 31.86 -19.64
C LEU A 501 -2.51 30.40 -19.36
N VAL A 502 -1.33 30.16 -18.81
CA VAL A 502 -0.85 28.83 -18.44
C VAL A 502 -0.61 28.75 -16.96
N GLY A 503 -1.43 27.95 -16.27
CA GLY A 503 -1.22 27.57 -14.88
C GLY A 503 -0.46 26.26 -14.79
N THR A 504 0.60 26.22 -13.97
CA THR A 504 1.38 25.01 -13.72
C THR A 504 1.42 24.72 -12.23
N ARG A 505 0.98 23.53 -11.84
CA ARG A 505 1.00 23.05 -10.45
C ARG A 505 1.82 21.78 -10.35
N ILE A 506 2.73 21.73 -9.38
CA ILE A 506 3.53 20.55 -9.06
C ILE A 506 3.17 20.08 -7.65
N ASP A 507 2.90 18.78 -7.52
CA ASP A 507 2.66 18.11 -6.25
C ASP A 507 3.83 17.19 -5.93
N TYR A 508 4.39 17.31 -4.73
CA TYR A 508 5.52 16.47 -4.29
C TYR A 508 5.35 16.05 -2.83
N SER A 509 5.60 14.76 -2.56
CA SER A 509 5.76 14.26 -1.19
C SER A 509 6.86 13.20 -1.15
N LYS A 510 7.57 13.13 -0.03
CA LYS A 510 8.61 12.12 0.18
C LYS A 510 8.71 11.71 1.64
N ASP A 511 8.71 10.41 1.89
CA ASP A 511 9.12 9.82 3.16
C ASP A 511 10.42 9.05 2.91
N ASP A 512 11.38 9.15 3.82
CA ASP A 512 12.70 8.51 3.74
C ASP A 512 13.18 8.17 5.15
N TYR A 513 12.63 7.08 5.67
CA TYR A 513 12.95 6.48 6.95
C TYR A 513 13.91 5.31 6.74
N VAL A 514 14.95 5.25 7.57
CA VAL A 514 15.93 4.16 7.61
C VAL A 514 16.26 3.86 9.06
N ALA A 515 16.07 2.61 9.46
CA ALA A 515 16.46 2.11 10.77
C ALA A 515 17.31 0.85 10.63
N LYS A 516 18.09 0.53 11.66
CA LYS A 516 18.85 -0.71 11.76
C LYS A 516 18.31 -1.55 12.89
N VAL A 517 18.07 -2.83 12.61
CA VAL A 517 17.93 -3.86 13.62
C VAL A 517 19.32 -4.42 13.89
N LYS A 518 19.82 -4.18 15.10
CA LYS A 518 21.17 -4.54 15.52
C LYS A 518 21.28 -6.02 15.84
N ALA A 519 22.36 -6.64 15.41
CA ALA A 519 22.75 -7.94 15.99
C ALA A 519 23.02 -7.75 17.50
N THR A 520 22.29 -8.51 18.30
CA THR A 520 22.25 -8.36 19.76
C THR A 520 22.65 -9.66 20.44
N ILE A 521 23.54 -9.55 21.42
CA ILE A 521 23.85 -10.64 22.34
C ILE A 521 23.47 -10.20 23.75
N GLY A 522 22.57 -10.93 24.39
CA GLY A 522 22.07 -10.61 25.73
C GLY A 522 23.18 -10.54 26.79
N ASN A 523 23.02 -9.64 27.75
CA ASN A 523 24.00 -9.33 28.80
C ASN A 523 24.50 -10.56 29.57
N SER A 524 23.62 -11.53 29.83
CA SER A 524 23.92 -12.73 30.61
C SER A 524 24.57 -13.86 29.81
N VAL A 525 24.68 -13.73 28.48
CA VAL A 525 25.37 -14.72 27.65
C VAL A 525 26.88 -14.58 27.86
N ASN A 526 27.52 -15.67 28.29
CA ASN A 526 28.96 -15.75 28.42
C ASN A 526 29.57 -16.25 27.11
N MET A 527 30.24 -15.38 26.37
CA MET A 527 30.77 -15.72 25.04
C MET A 527 32.29 -15.80 25.03
N THR A 528 32.82 -16.88 24.44
CA THR A 528 34.24 -17.01 24.10
C THR A 528 34.42 -17.16 22.59
N VAL A 529 35.47 -16.54 22.05
CA VAL A 529 35.90 -16.67 20.65
C VAL A 529 37.31 -17.23 20.63
N ALA A 530 37.52 -18.35 19.96
CA ALA A 530 38.80 -19.07 19.90
C ALA A 530 39.43 -19.29 21.29
N GLY A 531 38.61 -19.65 22.29
CA GLY A 531 39.04 -19.94 23.66
C GLY A 531 39.38 -18.72 24.52
N LYS A 532 39.14 -17.49 24.03
CA LYS A 532 39.33 -16.24 24.78
C LYS A 532 38.00 -15.55 25.00
N LYS A 533 37.89 -14.73 26.05
CA LYS A 533 36.70 -13.88 26.27
C LYS A 533 36.46 -13.01 25.01
N ALA A 534 35.23 -13.04 24.49
CA ALA A 534 34.88 -12.33 23.27
C ALA A 534 34.99 -10.79 23.45
N ASP A 535 35.52 -10.09 22.45
CA ASP A 535 35.37 -8.63 22.35
C ASP A 535 34.00 -8.33 21.73
N LEU A 536 33.13 -7.75 22.55
CA LEU A 536 31.75 -7.42 22.19
C LEU A 536 31.51 -5.90 22.17
N SER A 537 32.57 -5.09 22.13
CA SER A 537 32.49 -3.61 22.18
C SER A 537 31.62 -3.01 21.06
N GLY A 538 31.56 -3.66 19.89
CA GLY A 538 30.71 -3.25 18.77
C GLY A 538 29.34 -3.94 18.70
N VAL A 539 29.01 -4.84 19.63
CA VAL A 539 27.78 -5.65 19.60
C VAL A 539 26.76 -5.04 20.54
N ASN A 540 25.49 -4.98 20.13
CA ASN A 540 24.45 -4.51 21.03
C ASN A 540 24.23 -5.52 22.18
N ARG A 541 24.09 -5.02 23.39
CA ARG A 541 23.93 -5.84 24.61
C ARG A 541 22.57 -5.68 25.29
N ASP A 542 21.75 -4.75 24.81
CA ASP A 542 20.41 -4.47 25.33
C ASP A 542 19.34 -4.88 24.31
N THR A 543 18.58 -5.92 24.62
CA THR A 543 17.49 -6.43 23.78
C THR A 543 16.36 -5.41 23.61
N SER A 544 16.22 -4.45 24.54
CA SER A 544 15.19 -3.40 24.48
C SER A 544 15.57 -2.26 23.53
N ASN A 545 16.85 -2.14 23.18
CA ASN A 545 17.39 -1.06 22.33
C ASN A 545 18.04 -1.61 21.05
N MET A 546 17.37 -2.58 20.46
CA MET A 546 17.80 -3.29 19.24
C MET A 546 17.61 -2.45 17.96
N VAL A 547 16.68 -1.49 17.96
CA VAL A 547 16.36 -0.68 16.78
C VAL A 547 17.06 0.68 16.89
N ASP A 548 17.87 1.03 15.89
CA ASP A 548 18.49 2.36 15.75
C ASP A 548 17.88 3.11 14.59
N VAL A 549 17.40 4.33 14.81
CA VAL A 549 16.90 5.18 13.73
C VAL A 549 18.06 5.99 13.17
N LEU A 550 18.48 5.69 11.94
CA LEU A 550 19.57 6.40 11.26
C LEU A 550 19.07 7.63 10.51
N LYS A 551 17.84 7.54 9.99
CA LYS A 551 17.25 8.57 9.16
C LYS A 551 15.75 8.56 9.37
N ASP A 552 15.20 9.72 9.66
CA ASP A 552 13.76 9.95 9.67
C ASP A 552 13.47 11.28 8.98
N ARG A 553 13.17 11.22 7.68
CA ARG A 553 12.88 12.41 6.89
C ARG A 553 11.51 12.31 6.25
N LYS A 554 10.71 13.35 6.49
CA LYS A 554 9.38 13.48 5.94
C LYS A 554 9.19 14.85 5.32
N ILE A 555 8.91 14.85 4.01
CA ILE A 555 8.41 15.99 3.26
C ILE A 555 6.91 15.75 3.12
N ASN A 556 6.14 16.43 3.97
CA ASN A 556 4.68 16.47 3.87
C ASN A 556 4.26 16.92 2.47
N PRO A 557 3.09 16.51 1.97
CA PRO A 557 2.62 16.90 0.65
C PRO A 557 2.71 18.41 0.45
N VAL A 558 3.61 18.83 -0.44
CA VAL A 558 3.75 20.22 -0.88
C VAL A 558 3.11 20.34 -2.25
N SER A 559 2.30 21.37 -2.41
CA SER A 559 1.72 21.73 -3.68
C SER A 559 2.19 23.13 -4.04
N ILE A 560 2.97 23.23 -5.11
CA ILE A 560 3.59 24.47 -5.56
C ILE A 560 2.89 24.91 -6.84
N ASP A 561 2.22 26.06 -6.79
CA ASP A 561 1.82 26.78 -7.99
C ASP A 561 3.06 27.52 -8.51
N LEU A 562 3.52 27.19 -9.72
CA LEU A 562 4.69 27.82 -10.33
C LEU A 562 4.38 29.20 -10.91
N GLY A 563 3.18 29.71 -10.66
CA GLY A 563 2.70 30.97 -11.16
C GLY A 563 2.08 30.81 -12.54
N THR A 564 1.29 31.82 -12.87
CA THR A 564 0.52 31.85 -14.11
C THR A 564 1.25 32.69 -15.15
N GLU A 565 1.55 32.11 -16.31
CA GLU A 565 2.21 32.82 -17.41
C GLU A 565 1.21 33.22 -18.49
N TYR A 566 1.35 34.44 -19.03
CA TYR A 566 0.54 34.96 -20.12
C TYR A 566 1.36 34.99 -21.40
N TRP A 567 0.89 34.32 -22.44
CA TRP A 567 1.52 34.30 -23.76
C TRP A 567 0.65 35.03 -24.77
N ALA A 568 1.02 36.28 -25.07
CA ALA A 568 0.58 36.98 -26.28
C ALA A 568 1.47 38.16 -26.65
N THR A 569 2.19 38.01 -27.76
CA THR A 569 2.57 39.03 -28.76
C THR A 569 3.40 38.33 -29.85
N ASN A 570 3.59 38.93 -31.03
CA ASN A 570 4.54 38.43 -32.05
C ASN A 570 5.99 38.37 -31.51
N TYR A 571 6.33 39.24 -30.55
CA TYR A 571 7.54 39.15 -29.73
C TYR A 571 7.56 37.87 -28.87
N GLY A 572 6.41 37.46 -28.32
CA GLY A 572 6.22 36.19 -27.62
C GLY A 572 6.37 34.94 -28.48
N ARG A 573 6.37 35.04 -29.83
CA ARG A 573 6.58 33.91 -30.76
C ARG A 573 8.07 33.58 -30.99
N GLU A 574 8.92 34.61 -31.08
CA GLU A 574 10.38 34.46 -31.04
C GLU A 574 10.87 34.11 -29.64
N LYS A 575 10.25 34.74 -28.63
CA LYS A 575 10.51 34.41 -27.24
C LYS A 575 9.99 33.03 -26.88
N THR A 576 8.94 32.46 -27.49
CA THR A 576 8.54 31.05 -27.22
C THR A 576 9.62 30.06 -27.62
N LYS A 577 10.41 30.28 -28.68
CA LYS A 577 11.60 29.43 -28.92
C LYS A 577 12.65 29.60 -27.81
N GLY A 578 12.86 30.84 -27.34
CA GLY A 578 13.72 31.14 -26.18
C GLY A 578 13.14 30.74 -24.82
N ASP A 579 11.82 30.60 -24.70
CA ASP A 579 11.03 30.34 -23.50
C ASP A 579 10.62 28.87 -23.43
N PHE A 580 10.65 28.11 -24.53
CA PHE A 580 10.76 26.64 -24.51
C PHE A 580 12.17 26.24 -24.08
N ALA A 581 13.20 27.00 -24.47
CA ALA A 581 14.54 26.86 -23.93
C ALA A 581 14.61 27.33 -22.46
N LYS A 582 13.92 28.42 -22.05
CA LYS A 582 13.82 28.82 -20.63
C LYS A 582 12.83 28.00 -19.81
N ALA A 583 11.83 27.37 -20.41
CA ALA A 583 10.94 26.38 -19.78
C ALA A 583 11.70 25.07 -19.62
N GLY A 584 12.56 24.72 -20.59
CA GLY A 584 13.66 23.76 -20.44
C GLY A 584 14.56 24.13 -19.25
N ASN A 585 15.05 25.38 -19.17
CA ASN A 585 15.83 25.88 -18.02
C ASN A 585 15.00 26.00 -16.72
N LYS A 586 13.67 26.12 -16.78
CA LYS A 586 12.76 26.13 -15.61
C LYS A 586 12.48 24.72 -15.14
N ILE A 587 12.39 23.75 -16.05
CA ILE A 587 12.36 22.32 -15.76
C ILE A 587 13.72 21.89 -15.20
N GLU A 588 14.83 22.37 -15.76
CA GLU A 588 16.18 22.20 -15.19
C GLU A 588 16.30 22.93 -13.83
N ARG A 589 15.73 24.13 -13.65
CA ARG A 589 15.62 24.78 -12.33
C ARG A 589 14.74 24.00 -11.37
N VAL A 590 13.67 23.35 -11.81
CA VAL A 590 12.84 22.47 -10.98
C VAL A 590 13.64 21.20 -10.64
N VAL A 591 14.45 20.68 -11.56
CA VAL A 591 15.40 19.60 -11.29
C VAL A 591 16.50 20.06 -10.32
N GLU A 592 16.99 21.31 -10.42
CA GLU A 592 17.94 21.94 -9.49
C GLU A 592 17.30 22.28 -8.15
N ILE A 593 16.03 22.69 -8.09
CA ILE A 593 15.29 22.95 -6.84
C ILE A 593 14.99 21.62 -6.18
N ILE A 594 14.58 20.59 -6.92
CA ILE A 594 14.39 19.23 -6.40
C ILE A 594 15.75 18.64 -5.97
N LYS A 595 16.85 18.93 -6.68
CA LYS A 595 18.21 18.59 -6.26
C LYS A 595 18.62 19.35 -5.01
N ALA A 596 18.49 20.67 -4.97
CA ALA A 596 18.86 21.53 -3.86
C ALA A 596 17.99 21.27 -2.62
N VAL A 597 16.70 20.96 -2.77
CA VAL A 597 15.82 20.49 -1.68
C VAL A 597 16.20 19.07 -1.23
N SER A 598 16.74 18.26 -2.13
CA SER A 598 17.30 16.94 -1.81
C SER A 598 18.72 17.00 -1.22
N GLU A 599 19.46 18.10 -1.41
CA GLU A 599 20.89 18.27 -1.06
C GLU A 599 21.13 19.27 0.09
N ASN A 600 20.25 20.25 0.34
CA ASN A 600 20.38 21.25 1.42
C ASN A 600 19.34 21.02 2.52
N GLU A 601 19.84 20.46 3.63
CA GLU A 601 19.09 19.99 4.79
C GLU A 601 18.76 21.12 5.78
N GLY A 602 17.57 21.09 6.38
CA GLY A 602 17.31 21.72 7.69
C GLY A 602 16.94 23.21 7.75
N LYS A 603 16.72 23.89 6.61
CA LYS A 603 16.19 25.27 6.64
C LYS A 603 14.73 25.32 6.19
N ASP A 604 13.94 26.10 6.92
CA ASP A 604 12.56 26.44 6.56
C ASP A 604 12.54 27.01 5.14
N ILE A 605 11.86 26.30 4.23
CA ILE A 605 11.79 26.61 2.80
C ILE A 605 11.18 28.01 2.59
N GLY A 606 10.33 28.46 3.52
CA GLY A 606 9.79 29.82 3.52
C GLY A 606 10.87 30.88 3.73
N LEU A 607 11.90 30.60 4.55
CA LEU A 607 13.00 31.52 4.83
C LEU A 607 14.02 31.58 3.68
N TYR A 608 14.36 30.45 3.05
CA TYR A 608 15.24 30.47 1.86
C TYR A 608 14.60 31.22 0.68
N TYR A 609 13.29 31.07 0.49
CA TYR A 609 12.56 31.84 -0.52
C TYR A 609 12.42 33.31 -0.15
N ARG A 610 12.22 33.65 1.14
CA ARG A 610 12.15 35.04 1.57
C ARG A 610 13.49 35.75 1.44
N ASP A 611 14.58 35.13 1.91
CA ASP A 611 15.94 35.67 1.79
C ASP A 611 16.36 35.82 0.31
N ARG A 612 15.87 34.94 -0.57
CA ARG A 612 16.16 35.01 -2.01
C ARG A 612 15.26 35.98 -2.77
N LEU A 613 13.99 36.12 -2.39
CA LEU A 613 13.11 37.19 -2.89
C LEU A 613 13.61 38.55 -2.43
N ASP A 614 14.15 38.64 -1.20
CA ASP A 614 14.80 39.83 -0.66
C ASP A 614 16.09 40.11 -1.43
N PHE A 615 16.91 39.09 -1.74
CA PHE A 615 18.10 39.24 -2.60
C PHE A 615 17.77 39.66 -4.04
N GLU A 616 16.72 39.09 -4.64
CA GLU A 616 16.27 39.45 -5.99
C GLU A 616 15.64 40.86 -6.01
N ALA A 617 14.90 41.24 -4.97
CA ALA A 617 14.41 42.60 -4.79
C ALA A 617 15.55 43.62 -4.59
N GLU A 618 16.61 43.25 -3.85
CA GLU A 618 17.82 44.05 -3.64
C GLU A 618 18.61 44.23 -4.95
N ARG A 619 18.77 43.16 -5.73
CA ARG A 619 19.40 43.21 -7.06
C ARG A 619 18.61 44.11 -8.01
N ASP A 620 17.30 43.91 -8.10
CA ASP A 620 16.44 44.71 -8.96
C ASP A 620 16.33 46.17 -8.48
N ARG A 621 16.65 46.45 -7.21
CA ARG A 621 16.78 47.82 -6.66
C ARG A 621 18.10 48.45 -7.11
N LYS A 622 19.22 47.71 -7.01
CA LYS A 622 20.56 48.14 -7.46
C LYS A 622 20.60 48.43 -8.97
N GLU A 623 20.02 47.54 -9.78
CA GLU A 623 19.87 47.75 -11.22
C GLU A 623 19.00 48.98 -11.56
N ARG A 624 18.06 49.37 -10.69
CA ARG A 624 17.24 50.58 -10.87
C ARG A 624 17.87 51.85 -10.31
N SER A 625 18.77 51.76 -9.34
CA SER A 625 19.49 52.89 -8.75
C SER A 625 20.82 53.20 -9.44
N GLY A 626 21.34 52.30 -10.28
CA GLY A 626 22.61 52.49 -10.99
C GLY A 626 23.86 52.28 -10.13
N GLU A 627 23.74 51.58 -9.01
CA GLU A 627 24.84 50.98 -8.24
C GLU A 627 25.02 49.52 -8.66
#